data_AF-A0A2U9CL35-F1
#
_entry.id   AF-A0A2U9CL35-F1
#
_cell.length_a   1.000
_cell.length_b   1.000
_cell.length_c   1.000
_cell.angle_alpha   90.00
_cell.angle_beta   90.00
_cell.angle_gamma   90.00
#
_symmetry.space_group_name_H-M   'P 1'
#
loop_
_entity.id
_entity.type
_entity.pdbx_description
1 polymer ?
#
loop_
_entity_poly.entity_id
_entity_poly.type
_entity_poly.pdbx_seq_one_letter_code
_entity_poly.pdbx_strand_id
1 'polypeptide(L)'
;RHLVCRKARRRRRRSSSSRFFIVCYRGVAFYRWSRGTLCLTLVSLVDCWIEYCVHFWRPAVILSMDLEGWYMDSSDEDKRKPHRLNPNQPASLDVLAKLGVFYRKLNADFYETDPELEQIRKDQGYSYMDIITIHKDTLPGYEEKLKMFFEEHLHLDDEIRYILDGRAYFDVRDKEDRWIRIAMKKGDLITLPAGIYHRFTLDETNYTKAMRLFVGEPVWKAYNRPADDMDIRTKYVVSLQ
;
A
#
# COMPACT_ATOMS: atom_id res chain seq x y z
N ARG A 1 -29.33 -6.53 -54.69
CA ARG A 1 -30.60 -7.31 -54.69
C ARG A 1 -30.55 -8.27 -53.50
N HIS A 2 -31.65 -8.34 -52.76
CA HIS A 2 -31.86 -9.02 -51.48
C HIS A 2 -31.60 -10.54 -51.43
N LEU A 3 -31.65 -11.05 -50.18
CA LEU A 3 -31.96 -12.41 -49.69
C LEU A 3 -30.73 -13.32 -49.44
N VAL A 4 -30.62 -14.12 -48.37
CA VAL A 4 -31.50 -14.44 -47.23
C VAL A 4 -30.68 -15.17 -46.15
N CYS A 5 -30.98 -14.92 -44.87
CA CYS A 5 -30.51 -15.74 -43.76
C CYS A 5 -31.52 -16.88 -43.49
N ARG A 6 -31.09 -18.14 -43.50
CA ARG A 6 -31.90 -19.29 -43.04
C ARG A 6 -31.27 -19.93 -41.80
N LYS A 7 -32.04 -19.92 -40.70
CA LYS A 7 -31.82 -20.68 -39.46
C LYS A 7 -31.83 -22.20 -39.73
N ALA A 8 -30.88 -22.93 -39.16
CA ALA A 8 -31.02 -24.36 -38.89
C ALA A 8 -30.92 -24.65 -37.38
N ARG A 9 -31.89 -25.40 -36.89
CA ARG A 9 -32.15 -25.73 -35.47
C ARG A 9 -31.22 -26.84 -34.94
N ARG A 10 -30.77 -26.63 -33.70
CA ARG A 10 -30.40 -27.58 -32.62
C ARG A 10 -30.44 -29.10 -32.90
N ARG A 11 -29.39 -29.81 -32.43
CA ARG A 11 -29.54 -31.06 -31.64
C ARG A 11 -28.37 -31.23 -30.67
N ARG A 12 -28.69 -31.36 -29.37
CA ARG A 12 -27.78 -31.78 -28.27
C ARG A 12 -27.51 -33.28 -28.35
N ARG A 13 -26.29 -33.74 -28.05
CA ARG A 13 -26.02 -34.98 -27.28
C ARG A 13 -24.61 -34.97 -26.68
N ARG A 14 -24.49 -35.65 -25.53
CA ARG A 14 -23.44 -35.61 -24.49
C ARG A 14 -22.21 -36.51 -24.79
N SER A 15 -21.13 -36.22 -24.06
CA SER A 15 -20.21 -37.17 -23.38
C SER A 15 -19.10 -37.86 -24.19
N SER A 16 -17.84 -37.49 -23.93
CA SER A 16 -16.88 -38.30 -23.13
C SER A 16 -15.49 -37.62 -23.09
N SER A 17 -14.85 -37.65 -21.94
CA SER A 17 -13.63 -36.93 -21.60
C SER A 17 -12.35 -37.71 -21.96
N SER A 18 -11.44 -37.07 -22.69
CA SER A 18 -10.03 -37.47 -22.85
C SER A 18 -9.17 -36.21 -22.76
N ARG A 19 -8.26 -36.13 -21.79
CA ARG A 19 -7.42 -34.94 -21.54
C ARG A 19 -6.22 -34.94 -22.49
N PHE A 20 -6.11 -33.89 -23.30
CA PHE A 20 -4.91 -33.55 -24.05
C PHE A 20 -4.09 -32.52 -23.26
N PHE A 21 -2.77 -32.68 -23.23
CA PHE A 21 -1.86 -31.63 -22.76
C PHE A 21 -1.10 -31.08 -23.96
N ILE A 22 -1.18 -29.77 -24.15
CA ILE A 22 -0.37 -29.04 -25.13
C ILE A 22 0.69 -28.29 -24.33
N VAL A 23 1.96 -28.52 -24.64
CA VAL A 23 3.08 -27.71 -24.14
C VAL A 23 3.63 -26.93 -25.33
N CYS A 24 3.48 -25.60 -25.29
CA CYS A 24 4.06 -24.70 -26.29
C CYS A 24 5.37 -24.13 -25.74
N TYR A 25 6.47 -24.31 -26.48
CA TYR A 25 7.72 -23.60 -26.24
C TYR A 25 8.19 -23.00 -27.58
N ARG A 26 8.37 -21.68 -27.63
CA ARG A 26 8.86 -20.94 -28.81
C ARG A 26 8.13 -21.24 -30.13
N GLY A 27 6.80 -21.22 -30.11
CA GLY A 27 5.99 -21.22 -31.33
C GLY A 27 5.87 -22.56 -32.07
N VAL A 28 6.30 -23.67 -31.47
CA VAL A 28 6.13 -25.02 -32.02
C VAL A 28 5.29 -25.86 -31.06
N ALA A 29 4.19 -26.44 -31.57
CA ALA A 29 3.33 -27.34 -30.80
C ALA A 29 3.84 -28.79 -30.92
N PHE A 30 4.04 -29.46 -29.78
CA PHE A 30 4.37 -30.89 -29.73
C PHE A 30 3.18 -31.69 -29.21
N TYR A 31 2.82 -32.77 -29.90
CA TYR A 31 1.85 -33.76 -29.44
C TYR A 31 2.59 -35.02 -28.98
N ARG A 32 2.37 -35.45 -27.73
CA ARG A 32 2.94 -36.70 -27.19
C ARG A 32 1.86 -37.77 -27.17
N TRP A 33 2.01 -38.81 -27.98
CA TRP A 33 1.16 -40.00 -27.94
C TRP A 33 1.93 -41.18 -27.32
N SER A 34 1.27 -41.97 -26.47
CA SER A 34 1.86 -43.18 -25.91
C SER A 34 1.78 -44.31 -26.93
N ARG A 35 2.95 -44.87 -27.26
CA ARG A 35 3.23 -46.07 -28.09
C ARG A 35 3.47 -45.80 -29.59
N GLY A 36 4.75 -45.77 -29.93
CA GLY A 36 5.31 -46.29 -31.20
C GLY A 36 5.15 -45.42 -32.45
N THR A 37 6.29 -44.92 -32.93
CA THR A 37 6.54 -44.37 -34.28
C THR A 37 6.25 -42.88 -34.49
N LEU A 38 7.31 -42.12 -34.74
CA LEU A 38 7.32 -40.68 -35.05
C LEU A 38 6.99 -40.49 -36.54
N CYS A 39 5.95 -39.73 -36.89
CA CYS A 39 5.71 -39.29 -38.26
C CYS A 39 5.64 -37.77 -38.29
N LEU A 40 6.68 -37.14 -38.86
CA LEU A 40 6.75 -35.69 -39.09
C LEU A 40 5.94 -35.36 -40.35
N THR A 41 4.79 -34.73 -40.19
CA THR A 41 4.09 -34.06 -41.29
C THR A 41 4.12 -32.56 -41.03
N LEU A 42 4.89 -31.84 -41.85
CA LEU A 42 4.83 -30.38 -41.95
C LEU A 42 3.48 -30.01 -42.56
N VAL A 43 2.65 -29.29 -41.81
CA VAL A 43 1.46 -28.64 -42.37
C VAL A 43 1.64 -27.14 -42.20
N SER A 44 1.75 -26.47 -43.34
CA SER A 44 1.82 -25.02 -43.48
C SER A 44 0.56 -24.34 -42.93
N LEU A 45 0.77 -23.25 -42.19
CA LEU A 45 -0.25 -22.32 -41.70
C LEU A 45 -1.12 -21.80 -42.84
N VAL A 46 -2.42 -22.13 -42.83
CA VAL A 46 -3.46 -21.29 -43.45
C VAL A 46 -4.74 -21.38 -42.61
N ASP A 47 -5.13 -20.25 -42.05
CA ASP A 47 -6.47 -19.85 -41.60
C ASP A 47 -7.30 -20.85 -40.77
N CYS A 48 -7.24 -20.70 -39.45
CA CYS A 48 -8.34 -21.13 -38.59
C CYS A 48 -8.62 -20.08 -37.51
N TRP A 49 -9.76 -19.42 -37.69
CA TRP A 49 -10.41 -18.52 -36.76
C TRP A 49 -10.66 -19.23 -35.43
N ILE A 50 -9.92 -18.87 -34.38
CA ILE A 50 -10.20 -19.32 -33.01
C ILE A 50 -11.24 -18.36 -32.43
N GLU A 51 -12.49 -18.83 -32.42
CA GLU A 51 -13.58 -18.23 -31.65
C GLU A 51 -13.18 -18.08 -30.18
N TYR A 52 -13.58 -16.93 -29.63
CA TYR A 52 -13.48 -16.50 -28.26
C TYR A 52 -13.88 -17.59 -27.25
N CYS A 53 -12.90 -18.27 -26.67
CA CYS A 53 -12.99 -18.77 -25.31
C CYS A 53 -12.30 -17.75 -24.39
N VAL A 54 -13.01 -16.67 -24.09
CA VAL A 54 -12.78 -15.88 -22.86
C VAL A 54 -13.11 -16.79 -21.68
N HIS A 55 -12.18 -17.71 -21.39
CA HIS A 55 -12.03 -18.15 -20.02
C HIS A 55 -11.69 -16.89 -19.25
N PHE A 56 -12.68 -16.41 -18.50
CA PHE A 56 -12.53 -15.56 -17.34
C PHE A 56 -11.42 -16.15 -16.46
N TRP A 57 -10.17 -15.86 -16.81
CA TRP A 57 -9.18 -15.54 -15.81
C TRP A 57 -9.80 -14.36 -15.09
N ARG A 58 -10.51 -14.64 -13.99
CA ARG A 58 -10.62 -13.65 -12.94
C ARG A 58 -9.16 -13.26 -12.69
N PRO A 59 -8.73 -12.01 -12.96
CA PRO A 59 -7.45 -11.60 -12.44
C PRO A 59 -7.50 -11.98 -10.96
N ALA A 60 -6.47 -12.70 -10.50
CA ALA A 60 -6.23 -12.84 -9.07
C ALA A 60 -6.52 -11.46 -8.50
N VAL A 61 -7.44 -11.39 -7.53
CA VAL A 61 -7.75 -10.13 -6.86
C VAL A 61 -6.39 -9.61 -6.43
N ILE A 62 -5.88 -8.61 -7.16
CA ILE A 62 -4.83 -7.77 -6.66
C ILE A 62 -5.57 -7.11 -5.52
N LEU A 63 -5.44 -7.69 -4.33
CA LEU A 63 -5.75 -7.00 -3.09
C LEU A 63 -4.93 -5.72 -3.24
N SER A 64 -5.58 -4.62 -3.62
CA SER A 64 -5.03 -3.31 -3.34
C SER A 64 -4.77 -3.36 -1.85
N MET A 65 -3.49 -3.46 -1.49
CA MET A 65 -3.08 -3.49 -0.10
C MET A 65 -3.14 -2.04 0.38
N ASP A 66 -4.38 -1.53 0.44
CA ASP A 66 -4.69 -0.17 0.82
C ASP A 66 -4.16 0.11 2.23
N LEU A 67 -3.92 1.38 2.50
CA LEU A 67 -3.56 1.84 3.83
C LEU A 67 -4.69 1.50 4.80
N GLU A 68 -4.36 0.88 5.94
CA GLU A 68 -5.34 0.56 6.97
C GLU A 68 -5.33 1.63 8.05
N GLY A 69 -6.46 2.32 8.22
CA GLY A 69 -6.72 3.24 9.32
C GLY A 69 -7.94 2.80 10.14
N TRP A 70 -7.93 3.00 11.46
CA TRP A 70 -9.08 2.71 12.32
C TRP A 70 -9.09 3.55 13.59
N TYR A 71 -10.28 3.74 14.17
CA TYR A 71 -10.43 4.38 15.48
C TYR A 71 -10.01 3.43 16.59
N MET A 72 -9.34 4.00 17.58
CA MET A 72 -8.76 3.23 18.69
C MET A 72 -9.75 3.01 19.84
N ASP A 73 -9.60 1.87 20.52
CA ASP A 73 -10.18 1.68 21.86
C ASP A 73 -9.47 2.55 22.92
N SER A 74 -10.01 2.55 24.14
CA SER A 74 -9.46 3.26 25.29
C SER A 74 -8.68 2.35 26.25
N SER A 75 -8.23 1.17 25.78
CA SER A 75 -7.50 0.21 26.60
C SER A 75 -6.11 0.73 26.96
N ASP A 76 -5.64 0.42 28.16
CA ASP A 76 -4.28 0.68 28.66
C ASP A 76 -3.31 -0.50 28.40
N GLU A 77 -3.74 -1.48 27.61
CA GLU A 77 -2.89 -2.56 27.12
C GLU A 77 -1.66 -2.06 26.34
N ASP A 78 -0.77 -2.98 25.99
CA ASP A 78 0.44 -2.66 25.22
C ASP A 78 0.10 -1.88 23.94
N LYS A 79 0.54 -0.62 23.92
CA LYS A 79 0.41 0.33 22.80
C LYS A 79 0.78 -0.22 21.43
N ARG A 80 1.60 -1.29 21.35
CA ARG A 80 2.00 -1.96 20.11
C ARG A 80 0.93 -2.88 19.53
N LYS A 81 -0.13 -3.21 20.28
CA LYS A 81 -1.28 -3.98 19.80
C LYS A 81 -2.13 -3.15 18.82
N PRO A 82 -3.02 -3.76 18.03
CA PRO A 82 -3.86 -2.98 17.11
C PRO A 82 -4.81 -1.98 17.77
N HIS A 83 -5.32 -2.23 18.98
CA HIS A 83 -6.28 -1.36 19.69
C HIS A 83 -7.51 -0.97 18.85
N ARG A 84 -8.11 -1.92 18.12
CA ARG A 84 -9.32 -1.64 17.32
C ARG A 84 -10.55 -1.58 18.23
N LEU A 85 -11.44 -0.62 17.97
CA LEU A 85 -12.78 -0.64 18.57
C LEU A 85 -13.52 -1.96 18.28
N ASN A 86 -14.44 -2.33 19.15
CA ASN A 86 -15.35 -3.46 18.95
C ASN A 86 -16.81 -2.99 19.10
N PRO A 87 -17.59 -2.89 18.00
CA PRO A 87 -17.23 -3.24 16.62
C PRO A 87 -16.19 -2.29 15.99
N ASN A 88 -15.40 -2.80 15.03
CA ASN A 88 -14.35 -2.02 14.35
C ASN A 88 -14.94 -0.83 13.59
N GLN A 89 -14.37 0.36 13.80
CA GLN A 89 -14.68 1.57 13.05
C GLN A 89 -13.47 1.94 12.19
N PRO A 90 -13.46 1.65 10.88
CA PRO A 90 -12.36 2.01 10.00
C PRO A 90 -12.32 3.53 9.74
N ALA A 91 -11.12 4.06 9.51
CA ALA A 91 -10.88 5.40 8.99
C ALA A 91 -10.37 5.26 7.56
N SER A 92 -11.15 5.73 6.58
CA SER A 92 -10.77 5.67 5.17
C SER A 92 -9.71 6.71 4.82
N LEU A 93 -9.06 6.54 3.65
CA LEU A 93 -8.16 7.55 3.10
C LEU A 93 -8.82 8.92 2.96
N ASP A 94 -10.13 8.99 2.66
CA ASP A 94 -10.86 10.26 2.59
C ASP A 94 -10.99 10.94 3.95
N VAL A 95 -11.12 10.16 5.04
CA VAL A 95 -11.11 10.70 6.41
C VAL A 95 -9.73 11.28 6.73
N LEU A 96 -8.67 10.53 6.41
CA LEU A 96 -7.29 10.99 6.62
C LEU A 96 -6.95 12.24 5.79
N ALA A 97 -7.37 12.28 4.52
CA ALA A 97 -7.18 13.44 3.65
C ALA A 97 -7.87 14.70 4.18
N LYS A 98 -9.05 14.57 4.81
CA LYS A 98 -9.74 15.68 5.49
C LYS A 98 -9.01 16.19 6.73
N LEU A 99 -8.06 15.42 7.27
CA LEU A 99 -7.13 15.82 8.33
C LEU A 99 -5.81 16.36 7.75
N GLY A 100 -5.71 16.52 6.43
CA GLY A 100 -4.48 16.93 5.75
C GLY A 100 -3.40 15.84 5.69
N VAL A 101 -3.73 14.60 6.07
CA VAL A 101 -2.80 13.46 5.97
C VAL A 101 -2.76 12.97 4.53
N PHE A 102 -1.59 13.02 3.91
CA PHE A 102 -1.39 12.55 2.53
C PHE A 102 -0.73 11.18 2.51
N TYR A 103 -1.16 10.35 1.55
CA TYR A 103 -0.68 8.99 1.37
C TYR A 103 -0.32 8.69 -0.08
N ARG A 104 0.76 7.91 -0.27
CA ARG A 104 1.15 7.29 -1.53
C ARG A 104 1.66 5.87 -1.29
N LYS A 105 1.34 4.97 -2.21
CA LYS A 105 1.92 3.62 -2.27
C LYS A 105 3.03 3.60 -3.32
N LEU A 106 4.24 3.25 -2.92
CA LEU A 106 5.43 3.17 -3.77
C LEU A 106 6.07 1.78 -3.67
N ASN A 107 7.01 1.49 -4.57
CA ASN A 107 7.79 0.26 -4.49
C ASN A 107 9.12 0.49 -3.75
N ALA A 108 9.16 0.05 -2.49
CA ALA A 108 10.32 0.22 -1.62
C ALA A 108 11.53 -0.66 -1.99
N ASP A 109 11.42 -1.59 -2.94
CA ASP A 109 12.57 -2.42 -3.35
C ASP A 109 13.63 -1.64 -4.13
N PHE A 110 13.26 -0.53 -4.76
CA PHE A 110 14.17 0.30 -5.56
C PHE A 110 14.09 1.79 -5.19
N TYR A 111 13.85 2.10 -3.91
CA TYR A 111 13.71 3.48 -3.42
C TYR A 111 14.87 4.43 -3.81
N GLU A 112 16.07 3.91 -4.08
CA GLU A 112 17.24 4.70 -4.48
C GLU A 112 17.14 5.25 -5.91
N THR A 113 16.37 4.60 -6.77
CA THR A 113 16.26 4.92 -8.21
C THR A 113 14.80 5.06 -8.66
N ASP A 114 13.85 5.11 -7.74
CA ASP A 114 12.43 5.20 -8.03
C ASP A 114 12.06 6.57 -8.65
N PRO A 115 11.67 6.63 -9.94
CA PRO A 115 11.30 7.88 -10.58
C PRO A 115 10.01 8.48 -9.99
N GLU A 116 9.13 7.67 -9.40
CA GLU A 116 7.89 8.17 -8.78
C GLU A 116 8.21 8.88 -7.46
N LEU A 117 9.09 8.31 -6.63
CA LEU A 117 9.60 8.97 -5.43
C LEU A 117 10.29 10.29 -5.79
N GLU A 118 11.16 10.29 -6.81
CA GLU A 118 11.85 11.50 -7.26
C GLU A 118 10.88 12.59 -7.74
N GLN A 119 9.80 12.21 -8.44
CA GLN A 119 8.77 13.16 -8.86
C GLN A 119 8.02 13.74 -7.65
N ILE A 120 7.62 12.90 -6.69
CA ILE A 120 6.98 13.36 -5.44
C ILE A 120 7.89 14.36 -4.71
N ARG A 121 9.18 14.05 -4.61
CA ARG A 121 10.15 14.94 -3.96
C ARG A 121 10.27 16.28 -4.66
N LYS A 122 10.27 16.31 -6.00
CA LYS A 122 10.28 17.56 -6.77
C LYS A 122 9.01 18.37 -6.58
N ASP A 123 7.85 17.72 -6.70
CA ASP A 123 6.55 18.39 -6.62
C ASP A 123 6.29 18.98 -5.24
N GLN A 124 6.76 18.31 -4.18
CA GLN A 124 6.58 18.72 -2.79
C GLN A 124 7.78 19.47 -2.19
N GLY A 125 8.88 19.61 -2.94
CA GLY A 125 10.08 20.30 -2.48
C GLY A 125 10.90 19.56 -1.40
N TYR A 126 10.82 18.22 -1.35
CA TYR A 126 11.55 17.39 -0.38
C TYR A 126 13.05 17.31 -0.72
N SER A 127 13.80 18.34 -0.34
CA SER A 127 15.22 18.50 -0.64
C SER A 127 16.14 17.65 0.24
N TYR A 128 15.71 17.28 1.45
CA TYR A 128 16.51 16.47 2.38
C TYR A 128 15.89 15.08 2.59
N MET A 129 16.75 14.07 2.70
CA MET A 129 16.35 12.74 3.13
C MET A 129 17.45 12.03 3.92
N ASP A 130 17.05 11.19 4.86
CA ASP A 130 17.91 10.19 5.46
C ASP A 130 17.16 8.89 5.75
N ILE A 131 17.87 7.87 6.24
CA ILE A 131 17.30 6.57 6.58
C ILE A 131 17.52 6.30 8.06
N ILE A 132 16.44 5.93 8.75
CA ILE A 132 16.46 5.47 10.12
C ILE A 132 16.00 4.01 10.21
N THR A 133 16.73 3.22 10.98
CA THR A 133 16.30 1.87 11.37
C THR A 133 15.94 1.90 12.85
N ILE A 134 14.70 1.54 13.16
CA ILE A 134 14.19 1.45 14.52
C ILE A 134 14.14 -0.03 14.90
N HIS A 135 15.21 -0.46 15.55
CA HIS A 135 15.35 -1.79 16.13
C HIS A 135 16.20 -1.69 17.40
N LYS A 136 15.91 -2.53 18.40
CA LYS A 136 16.58 -2.50 19.71
C LYS A 136 18.10 -2.53 19.60
N ASP A 137 18.64 -3.30 18.66
CA ASP A 137 20.08 -3.49 18.52
C ASP A 137 20.78 -2.42 17.67
N THR A 138 20.02 -1.64 16.88
CA THR A 138 20.61 -0.71 15.90
C THR A 138 20.37 0.76 16.22
N LEU A 139 19.35 1.08 17.02
CA LEU A 139 18.99 2.45 17.35
C LEU A 139 19.61 2.87 18.69
N PRO A 140 20.56 3.83 18.72
CA PRO A 140 21.08 4.35 19.97
C PRO A 140 19.98 5.06 20.77
N GLY A 141 19.90 4.76 22.07
CA GLY A 141 18.84 5.29 22.94
C GLY A 141 17.45 4.75 22.62
N TYR A 142 17.34 3.51 22.12
CA TYR A 142 16.10 2.90 21.63
C TYR A 142 14.87 3.15 22.53
N GLU A 143 14.95 2.84 23.83
CA GLU A 143 13.80 2.97 24.74
C GLU A 143 13.40 4.45 24.97
N GLU A 144 14.38 5.34 25.13
CA GLU A 144 14.14 6.77 25.31
C GLU A 144 13.51 7.39 24.05
N LYS A 145 14.01 7.01 22.87
CA LYS A 145 13.46 7.44 21.58
C LYS A 145 12.04 6.92 21.37
N LEU A 146 11.77 5.65 21.66
CA LEU A 146 10.41 5.13 21.56
C LEU A 146 9.44 5.83 22.52
N LYS A 147 9.90 6.19 23.72
CA LYS A 147 9.09 6.98 24.64
C LYS A 147 8.80 8.37 24.07
N MET A 148 9.81 9.05 23.55
CA MET A 148 9.67 10.38 22.93
C MET A 148 8.75 10.35 21.71
N PHE A 149 8.89 9.35 20.84
CA PHE A 149 8.05 9.20 19.64
C PHE A 149 6.59 8.91 19.99
N PHE A 150 6.32 8.23 21.11
CA PHE A 150 4.97 7.86 21.51
C PHE A 150 4.25 8.93 22.35
N GLU A 151 4.99 9.85 22.96
CA GLU A 151 4.40 11.01 23.61
C GLU A 151 3.60 11.81 22.56
N GLU A 152 2.39 12.27 22.87
CA GLU A 152 1.59 13.03 21.90
C GLU A 152 2.23 14.40 21.64
N HIS A 153 2.54 14.68 20.38
CA HIS A 153 3.26 15.89 19.98
C HIS A 153 2.82 16.42 18.63
N LEU A 154 3.32 17.62 18.29
CA LEU A 154 3.25 18.20 16.96
C LEU A 154 4.63 18.71 16.50
N HIS A 155 4.72 19.00 15.20
CA HIS A 155 5.86 19.63 14.56
C HIS A 155 5.47 20.94 13.88
N LEU A 156 6.45 21.82 13.72
CA LEU A 156 6.29 23.09 12.98
C LEU A 156 6.30 22.91 11.46
N ASP A 157 6.86 21.78 11.01
CA ASP A 157 6.98 21.36 9.62
C ASP A 157 6.27 20.01 9.45
N ASP A 158 6.03 19.63 8.20
CA ASP A 158 5.43 18.35 7.86
C ASP A 158 6.33 17.17 8.28
N GLU A 159 5.72 16.14 8.86
CA GLU A 159 6.40 14.88 9.14
C GLU A 159 6.17 13.90 7.97
N ILE A 160 7.20 13.73 7.13
CA ILE A 160 7.15 12.81 5.98
C ILE A 160 7.95 11.54 6.29
N ARG A 161 7.31 10.38 6.11
CA ARG A 161 7.89 9.05 6.38
C ARG A 161 7.54 8.08 5.26
N TYR A 162 8.56 7.42 4.74
CA TYR A 162 8.42 6.36 3.74
C TYR A 162 8.98 5.04 4.28
N ILE A 163 8.11 4.05 4.50
CA ILE A 163 8.50 2.77 5.09
C ILE A 163 9.20 1.90 4.04
N LEU A 164 10.51 1.71 4.24
CA LEU A 164 11.35 0.87 3.40
C LEU A 164 11.28 -0.61 3.80
N ASP A 165 11.06 -0.88 5.09
CA ASP A 165 10.92 -2.23 5.62
C ASP A 165 10.19 -2.24 6.98
N GLY A 166 9.67 -3.40 7.38
CA GLY A 166 8.95 -3.58 8.64
C GLY A 166 7.60 -2.87 8.68
N ARG A 167 7.15 -2.55 9.90
CA ARG A 167 5.80 -2.02 10.18
C ARG A 167 5.81 -1.07 11.37
N ALA A 168 4.89 -0.10 11.34
CA ALA A 168 4.68 0.81 12.44
C ALA A 168 3.27 1.41 12.43
N TYR A 169 2.92 2.04 13.55
CA TYR A 169 1.70 2.83 13.69
C TYR A 169 2.02 4.31 13.82
N PHE A 170 1.25 5.13 13.10
CA PHE A 170 1.09 6.55 13.37
C PHE A 170 -0.31 6.77 13.88
N ASP A 171 -0.44 7.31 15.10
CA ASP A 171 -1.73 7.70 15.63
C ASP A 171 -1.90 9.20 15.42
N VAL A 172 -3.07 9.63 14.92
CA VAL A 172 -3.42 11.05 14.68
C VAL A 172 -4.75 11.38 15.34
N ARG A 173 -4.95 12.64 15.73
CA ARG A 173 -6.24 13.14 16.22
C ARG A 173 -7.20 13.48 15.07
N ASP A 174 -8.45 13.03 15.17
CA ASP A 174 -9.55 13.52 14.31
C ASP A 174 -10.04 14.90 14.77
N LYS A 175 -11.10 15.43 14.11
CA LYS A 175 -11.68 16.75 14.44
C LYS A 175 -12.35 16.76 15.83
N GLU A 176 -12.81 15.60 16.28
CA GLU A 176 -13.42 15.36 17.58
C GLU A 176 -12.39 14.94 18.65
N ASP A 177 -11.10 15.10 18.36
CA ASP A 177 -9.98 14.77 19.22
C ASP A 177 -9.91 13.28 19.61
N ARG A 178 -10.41 12.37 18.77
CA ARG A 178 -10.29 10.92 18.91
C ARG A 178 -9.07 10.40 18.17
N TRP A 179 -8.49 9.31 18.69
CA TRP A 179 -7.35 8.67 18.04
C TRP A 179 -7.76 7.82 16.85
N ILE A 180 -7.12 8.08 15.71
CA ILE A 180 -7.08 7.20 14.55
C ILE A 180 -5.68 6.59 14.46
N ARG A 181 -5.60 5.27 14.47
CA ARG A 181 -4.36 4.51 14.21
C ARG A 181 -4.22 4.22 12.73
N ILE A 182 -3.06 4.53 12.18
CA ILE A 182 -2.70 4.29 10.78
C ILE A 182 -1.59 3.24 10.75
N ALA A 183 -1.87 2.07 10.15
CA ALA A 183 -0.90 1.00 9.99
C ALA A 183 -0.07 1.16 8.73
N MET A 184 1.19 1.54 8.93
CA MET A 184 2.17 1.73 7.87
C MET A 184 3.02 0.47 7.72
N LYS A 185 3.17 -0.01 6.48
CA LYS A 185 3.99 -1.16 6.10
C LYS A 185 4.90 -0.80 4.92
N LYS A 186 5.83 -1.68 4.59
CA LYS A 186 6.73 -1.53 3.43
C LYS A 186 6.00 -0.98 2.19
N GLY A 187 6.58 0.07 1.61
CA GLY A 187 6.05 0.77 0.43
C GLY A 187 5.07 1.90 0.74
N ASP A 188 4.67 2.12 1.98
CA ASP A 188 3.77 3.20 2.34
C ASP A 188 4.55 4.50 2.63
N LEU A 189 4.18 5.57 1.94
CA LEU A 189 4.63 6.95 2.19
C LEU A 189 3.48 7.75 2.78
N ILE A 190 3.73 8.40 3.92
CA ILE A 190 2.77 9.28 4.60
C ILE A 190 3.39 10.65 4.86
N THR A 191 2.57 11.68 4.74
CA THR A 191 2.86 13.04 5.17
C THR A 191 1.84 13.45 6.21
N LEU A 192 2.30 13.72 7.43
CA LEU A 192 1.50 14.32 8.49
C LEU A 192 1.70 15.84 8.46
N PRO A 193 0.63 16.64 8.33
CA PRO A 193 0.76 18.07 8.14
C PRO A 193 1.26 18.76 9.41
N ALA A 194 2.05 19.81 9.25
CA ALA A 194 2.49 20.66 10.35
C ALA A 194 1.32 21.08 11.26
N GLY A 195 1.52 21.00 12.58
CA GLY A 195 0.49 21.35 13.57
C GLY A 195 -0.54 20.24 13.90
N ILE A 196 -0.51 19.07 13.24
CA ILE A 196 -1.32 17.92 13.66
C ILE A 196 -0.75 17.28 14.93
N TYR A 197 -1.62 16.97 15.88
CA TYR A 197 -1.24 16.11 17.01
C TYR A 197 -1.15 14.67 16.54
N HIS A 198 0.00 14.07 16.78
CA HIS A 198 0.29 12.71 16.41
C HIS A 198 1.28 12.05 17.38
N ARG A 199 1.45 10.75 17.21
CA ARG A 199 2.48 9.96 17.88
C ARG A 199 2.82 8.73 17.03
N PHE A 200 3.97 8.14 17.31
CA PHE A 200 4.48 6.96 16.62
C PHE A 200 4.76 5.82 17.60
N THR A 201 4.44 4.60 17.19
CA THR A 201 4.91 3.39 17.86
C THR A 201 5.20 2.30 16.84
N LEU A 202 6.11 1.39 17.19
CA LEU A 202 6.22 0.10 16.50
C LEU A 202 4.95 -0.72 16.74
N ASP A 203 4.69 -1.67 15.85
CA ASP A 203 3.75 -2.76 16.13
C ASP A 203 4.45 -3.89 16.92
N GLU A 204 3.76 -5.02 17.10
CA GLU A 204 4.27 -6.18 17.83
C GLU A 204 5.51 -6.84 17.16
N THR A 205 5.85 -6.48 15.91
CA THR A 205 7.07 -6.96 15.23
C THR A 205 8.33 -6.22 15.68
N ASN A 206 8.19 -5.07 16.36
CA ASN A 206 9.29 -4.29 16.93
C ASN A 206 10.38 -3.87 15.93
N TYR A 207 10.02 -3.67 14.67
CA TYR A 207 10.98 -3.31 13.63
C TYR A 207 10.35 -2.45 12.54
N THR A 208 11.02 -1.34 12.23
CA THR A 208 10.80 -0.62 10.97
C THR A 208 12.08 0.04 10.47
N LYS A 209 12.21 0.13 9.14
CA LYS A 209 13.19 0.95 8.45
C LYS A 209 12.42 1.99 7.65
N ALA A 210 12.69 3.27 7.90
CA ALA A 210 11.99 4.36 7.26
C ALA A 210 12.99 5.35 6.64
N MET A 211 12.65 5.84 5.45
CA MET A 211 13.21 7.07 4.92
C MET A 211 12.44 8.25 5.49
N ARG A 212 13.15 9.25 6.00
CA ARG A 212 12.58 10.50 6.48
C ARG A 212 12.85 11.57 5.43
N LEU A 213 11.83 12.33 5.04
CA LEU A 213 11.96 13.38 4.04
C LEU A 213 11.58 14.73 4.63
N PHE A 214 12.26 15.80 4.19
CA PHE A 214 12.06 17.17 4.70
C PHE A 214 12.13 18.19 3.57
N VAL A 215 11.35 19.27 3.74
CA VAL A 215 11.53 20.51 2.98
C VAL A 215 12.63 21.33 3.65
N GLY A 216 13.74 21.55 2.97
CA GLY A 216 14.90 22.24 3.54
C GLY A 216 15.71 21.40 4.55
N GLU A 217 16.41 22.09 5.46
CA GLU A 217 17.17 21.46 6.54
C GLU A 217 16.23 20.93 7.63
N PRO A 218 16.43 19.70 8.13
CA PRO A 218 15.46 19.06 9.01
C PRO A 218 15.47 19.65 10.42
N VAL A 219 14.29 20.01 10.94
CA VAL A 219 14.07 20.39 12.35
C VAL A 219 13.23 19.32 13.03
N TRP A 220 13.88 18.43 13.79
CA TRP A 220 13.23 17.28 14.44
C TRP A 220 12.51 17.61 15.75
N LYS A 221 12.35 18.90 16.08
CA LYS A 221 11.87 19.30 17.41
C LYS A 221 10.38 18.99 17.53
N ALA A 222 10.06 18.08 18.46
CA ALA A 222 8.70 17.78 18.88
C ALA A 222 8.25 18.77 19.96
N TYR A 223 7.00 19.23 19.86
CA TYR A 223 6.32 19.99 20.91
C TYR A 223 5.21 19.12 21.47
N ASN A 224 5.42 18.61 22.68
CA ASN A 224 4.44 17.75 23.34
C ASN A 224 3.17 18.54 23.65
N ARG A 225 2.02 17.88 23.55
CA ARG A 225 0.74 18.47 23.94
C ARG A 225 0.73 18.77 25.46
N PRO A 226 0.21 19.92 25.93
CA PRO A 226 -0.43 21.01 25.16
C PRO A 226 0.56 21.91 24.42
N ALA A 227 0.24 22.22 23.16
CA ALA A 227 0.96 23.13 22.28
C ALA A 227 -0.02 23.96 21.42
N ASP A 228 -1.20 24.25 21.99
CA ASP A 228 -2.34 24.86 21.27
C ASP A 228 -2.16 26.35 20.98
N ASP A 229 -1.26 27.02 21.69
CA ASP A 229 -0.91 28.42 21.53
C ASP A 229 0.04 28.70 20.34
N MET A 230 0.57 27.65 19.71
CA MET A 230 1.48 27.79 18.59
C MET A 230 0.75 28.23 17.30
N ASP A 231 1.32 29.18 16.58
CA ASP A 231 0.75 29.68 15.30
C ASP A 231 0.48 28.56 14.30
N ILE A 232 1.37 27.56 14.23
CA ILE A 232 1.22 26.44 13.29
C ILE A 232 -0.02 25.60 13.62
N ARG A 233 -0.29 25.39 14.91
CA ARG A 233 -1.45 24.64 15.39
C ARG A 233 -2.73 25.39 15.07
N THR A 234 -2.75 26.69 15.28
CA THR A 234 -3.88 27.55 14.89
C THR A 234 -4.15 27.48 13.39
N LYS A 235 -3.11 27.60 12.55
CA LYS A 235 -3.23 27.47 11.09
C LYS A 235 -3.77 26.10 10.67
N TYR A 236 -3.29 25.02 11.28
CA TYR A 236 -3.79 23.67 11.04
C TYR A 236 -5.27 23.53 11.41
N VAL A 237 -5.68 24.01 12.59
CA VAL A 237 -7.10 23.93 13.00
C VAL A 237 -8.01 24.73 12.05
N VAL A 238 -7.56 25.88 11.56
CA VAL A 238 -8.31 26.66 10.54
C VAL A 238 -8.40 25.91 9.21
N SER A 239 -7.36 25.19 8.78
CA SER A 239 -7.40 24.43 7.51
C SER A 239 -8.35 23.23 7.55
N LEU A 240 -8.78 22.80 8.74
CA LEU A 240 -9.78 21.75 8.92
C LEU A 240 -11.23 22.24 8.78
N GLN A 241 -11.50 23.55 8.76
CA GLN A 241 -12.85 24.11 8.68
C GLN A 241 -13.35 24.16 7.23
#